data_AF-A0A4Q8Y508-F1
#
_entry.id   AF-A0A4Q8Y508-F1
#
_cell.length_a   1.000
_cell.length_b   1.000
_cell.length_c   1.000
_cell.angle_alpha   90.00
_cell.angle_beta   90.00
_cell.angle_gamma   90.00
#
_symmetry.space_group_name_H-M   'P 1'
#
loop_
_entity.id
_entity.type
_entity.pdbx_description
1 polymer ?
#
loop_
_entity_poly.entity_id
_entity_poly.type
_entity_poly.pdbx_seq_one_letter_code
_entity_poly.pdbx_strand_id
1 'polypeptide(L)'
;MGQSYNLNEDCTAATIANIKLVEAPAHGSVEFVKETIYSNYKDGIRIKCNSRKSLGVSEYYTSNSGYSGRDMYKVRVSYGEGTIKDVTVNINVIKN
;
A
#
# COMPACT_ATOMS: atom_id res chain seq x y z
N MET A 1 0.56 7.86 -1.07
CA MET A 1 1.22 6.58 -1.41
C MET A 1 0.71 5.53 -0.43
N GLY A 2 0.12 4.45 -0.94
CA GLY A 2 -0.32 3.32 -0.12
C GLY A 2 0.83 2.35 0.11
N GLN A 3 0.81 1.64 1.23
CA GLN A 3 1.82 0.63 1.57
C GLN A 3 1.15 -0.54 2.29
N SER A 4 1.51 -1.75 1.89
CA SER A 4 1.06 -2.99 2.51
C SER A 4 2.26 -3.80 3.03
N TYR A 5 2.25 -4.14 4.32
CA TYR A 5 3.31 -4.90 4.99
C TYR A 5 2.75 -5.77 6.12
N ASN A 6 3.40 -6.89 6.36
CA ASN A 6 3.15 -7.76 7.51
C ASN A 6 4.51 -8.26 8.03
N LEU A 7 4.94 -7.75 9.19
CA LEU A 7 6.28 -8.01 9.72
C LEU A 7 6.25 -8.92 10.96
N ASN A 8 7.27 -9.75 11.09
CA ASN A 8 7.61 -10.46 12.31
C ASN A 8 8.18 -9.49 13.37
N GLU A 9 8.37 -9.97 14.60
CA GLU A 9 9.00 -9.19 15.67
C GLU A 9 10.47 -8.85 15.40
N ASP A 10 11.15 -9.59 14.53
CA ASP A 10 12.52 -9.28 14.07
C ASP A 10 12.56 -8.32 12.86
N CYS A 11 11.38 -7.81 12.46
CA CYS A 11 11.14 -6.94 11.31
C CYS A 11 11.37 -7.59 9.94
N THR A 12 11.56 -8.89 9.85
CA THR A 12 11.47 -9.60 8.58
C THR A 12 10.01 -9.67 8.11
N ALA A 13 9.78 -9.78 6.81
CA ALA A 13 8.43 -9.94 6.29
C ALA A 13 7.89 -11.33 6.67
N ALA A 14 6.80 -11.36 7.43
CA ALA A 14 6.08 -12.60 7.74
C ALA A 14 5.42 -13.17 6.47
N THR A 15 4.89 -12.27 5.63
CA THR A 15 4.39 -12.59 4.30
C THR A 15 4.39 -11.34 3.43
N ILE A 16 4.39 -11.53 2.12
CA ILE A 16 4.27 -10.43 1.15
C ILE A 16 2.83 -10.39 0.68
N ALA A 17 2.20 -9.22 0.86
CA ALA A 17 0.83 -9.00 0.46
C ALA A 17 0.62 -9.35 -1.02
N ASN A 18 -0.44 -10.10 -1.31
CA ASN A 18 -0.99 -10.21 -2.65
C ASN A 18 -2.03 -9.11 -2.82
N ILE A 19 -1.80 -8.23 -3.80
CA ILE A 19 -2.71 -7.10 -4.07
C ILE A 19 -3.35 -7.33 -5.43
N LYS A 20 -4.68 -7.35 -5.44
CA LYS A 20 -5.48 -7.41 -6.66
C LYS A 20 -6.28 -6.12 -6.82
N LEU A 21 -6.15 -5.48 -7.96
CA LEU A 21 -7.01 -4.36 -8.35
C LEU A 21 -8.44 -4.89 -8.56
N VAL A 22 -9.38 -4.36 -7.79
CA VAL A 22 -10.82 -4.68 -7.87
C VAL A 22 -11.52 -3.65 -8.73
N GLU A 23 -11.16 -2.37 -8.55
CA GLU A 23 -11.68 -1.24 -9.33
C GLU A 23 -10.51 -0.32 -9.66
N ALA A 24 -10.32 -0.07 -10.96
CA ALA A 24 -9.26 0.80 -11.45
C ALA A 24 -9.62 2.28 -11.22
N PRO A 25 -8.61 3.15 -11.05
CA PRO A 25 -8.87 4.59 -10.99
C PRO A 25 -9.44 5.12 -12.30
N ALA A 26 -10.34 6.09 -12.20
CA ALA A 26 -10.98 6.70 -13.37
C ALA A 26 -10.06 7.70 -14.08
N HIS A 27 -9.11 8.29 -13.34
CA HIS A 27 -8.28 9.38 -13.81
C HIS A 27 -6.78 9.15 -13.59
N GLY A 28 -6.35 7.89 -13.63
CA GLY A 28 -4.94 7.53 -13.53
C GLY A 28 -4.68 6.04 -13.69
N SER A 29 -3.53 5.62 -13.18
CA SER A 29 -3.14 4.21 -13.05
C SER A 29 -2.53 3.95 -11.68
N VAL A 30 -2.50 2.68 -11.28
CA VAL A 30 -1.83 2.25 -10.04
C VAL A 30 -0.91 1.07 -10.32
N GLU A 31 0.30 1.14 -9.76
CA GLU A 31 1.31 0.08 -9.82
C GLU A 31 1.62 -0.44 -8.42
N PHE A 32 1.78 -1.76 -8.32
CA PHE A 32 2.08 -2.46 -7.07
C PHE A 32 3.50 -3.03 -7.14
N VAL A 33 4.42 -2.43 -6.40
CA VAL A 33 5.84 -2.76 -6.49
C VAL A 33 6.29 -3.43 -5.20
N LYS A 34 6.88 -4.63 -5.32
CA LYS A 34 7.54 -5.31 -4.21
C LYS A 34 8.90 -4.65 -3.98
N GLU A 35 9.06 -3.99 -2.84
CA GLU A 35 10.29 -3.29 -2.50
C GLU A 35 10.47 -3.17 -0.98
N THR A 36 11.59 -2.59 -0.56
CA THR A 36 11.86 -2.34 0.86
C THR A 36 11.28 -1.00 1.30
N ILE A 37 10.34 -1.03 2.25
CA ILE A 37 9.59 0.14 2.74
C ILE A 37 9.77 0.33 4.24
N TYR A 38 9.48 1.54 4.74
CA TYR A 38 9.36 1.80 6.18
C TYR A 38 7.94 1.47 6.64
N SER A 39 7.79 0.71 7.73
CA SER A 39 6.50 0.50 8.38
C SER A 39 6.06 1.72 9.20
N ASN A 40 4.80 1.72 9.65
CA ASN A 40 4.22 2.76 10.50
C ASN A 40 3.32 2.16 11.60
N TYR A 41 3.81 1.14 12.30
CA TYR A 41 3.13 0.58 13.47
C TYR A 41 2.95 1.65 14.55
N LYS A 42 1.73 1.78 15.08
CA LYS A 42 1.40 2.81 16.10
C LYS A 42 1.69 2.35 17.52
N ASP A 43 1.66 1.04 17.75
CA ASP A 43 1.80 0.40 19.05
C ASP A 43 2.48 -0.99 18.92
N GLY A 44 2.79 -1.58 20.08
CA GLY A 44 3.33 -2.94 20.19
C GLY A 44 4.82 -3.09 19.88
N ILE A 45 5.30 -4.32 19.98
CA ILE A 45 6.72 -4.68 19.84
C ILE A 45 7.31 -4.36 18.45
N ARG A 46 6.45 -4.20 17.44
CA ARG A 46 6.84 -3.90 16.05
C ARG A 46 7.10 -2.41 15.77
N ILE A 47 6.86 -1.49 16.72
CA ILE A 47 7.23 -0.07 16.55
C ILE A 47 8.70 0.08 16.15
N LYS A 48 9.59 -0.76 16.72
CA LYS A 48 11.01 -0.77 16.39
C LYS A 48 11.30 -1.02 14.90
N CYS A 49 10.37 -1.60 14.16
CA CYS A 49 10.52 -1.84 12.72
C CYS A 49 10.33 -0.57 11.88
N ASN A 50 9.70 0.47 12.41
CA ASN A 50 9.47 1.73 11.69
C ASN A 50 10.77 2.48 11.34
N SER A 51 11.89 2.17 12.02
CA SER A 51 13.20 2.80 11.79
C SER A 51 14.08 2.09 10.75
N ARG A 52 13.61 0.98 10.16
CA ARG A 52 14.36 0.22 9.15
C ARG A 52 13.48 -0.16 7.97
N LYS A 53 14.11 -0.28 6.80
CA LYS A 53 13.42 -0.79 5.62
C LYS A 53 13.23 -2.30 5.72
N SER A 54 12.02 -2.76 5.42
CA SER A 54 11.61 -4.16 5.42
C SER A 54 10.85 -4.47 4.13
N LEU A 55 10.87 -5.72 3.67
CA LEU A 55 10.19 -6.09 2.42
C LEU A 55 8.67 -5.92 2.55
N GLY A 56 8.04 -5.28 1.57
CA GLY A 56 6.61 -5.04 1.51
C GLY A 56 6.18 -4.71 0.08
N VAL A 57 5.01 -4.08 -0.06
CA VAL A 57 4.48 -3.61 -1.34
C VAL A 57 4.14 -2.14 -1.26
N SER A 58 4.69 -1.34 -2.18
CA SER A 58 4.33 0.06 -2.41
C SER A 58 3.27 0.18 -3.49
N GLU A 59 2.34 1.10 -3.29
CA GLU A 59 1.23 1.40 -4.20
C GLU A 59 1.45 2.82 -4.78
N TYR A 60 1.91 2.85 -6.03
CA TYR A 60 2.22 4.09 -6.76
C TYR A 60 1.03 4.47 -7.65
N TYR A 61 0.47 5.65 -7.41
CA TYR A 61 -0.57 6.21 -8.26
C TYR A 61 0.01 7.26 -9.18
N THR A 62 -0.34 7.19 -10.45
CA THR A 62 0.01 8.19 -11.47
C THR A 62 -1.28 8.76 -12.03
N SER A 63 -1.53 10.06 -11.84
CA SER A 63 -2.68 10.74 -12.43
C SER A 63 -2.49 10.91 -13.93
N ASN A 64 -3.59 10.88 -14.67
CA ASN A 64 -3.61 11.29 -16.07
C ASN A 64 -3.14 12.74 -16.21
N SER A 65 -2.43 13.04 -17.29
CA SER A 65 -1.88 14.37 -17.52
C SER A 65 -2.96 15.45 -17.50
N GLY A 66 -2.73 16.52 -16.74
CA GLY A 66 -3.66 17.65 -16.59
C GLY A 66 -4.86 17.40 -15.68
N TYR A 67 -5.04 16.18 -15.15
CA TYR A 67 -6.12 15.90 -14.22
C TYR A 67 -5.87 16.53 -12.84
N SER A 68 -6.91 17.08 -12.24
CA SER A 68 -6.94 17.53 -10.86
C SER A 68 -8.32 17.30 -10.29
N GLY A 69 -8.41 16.79 -9.07
CA GLY A 69 -9.68 16.42 -8.46
C GLY A 69 -9.59 15.11 -7.68
N ARG A 70 -10.76 14.59 -7.33
CA ARG A 70 -10.88 13.35 -6.56
C ARG A 70 -10.87 12.15 -7.48
N ASP A 71 -9.98 11.21 -7.19
CA ASP A 71 -9.94 9.90 -7.81
C ASP A 71 -9.96 8.83 -6.72
N MET A 72 -10.20 7.58 -7.09
CA MET A 72 -10.11 6.47 -6.16
C MET A 72 -9.75 5.18 -6.87
N TYR A 73 -9.25 4.20 -6.15
CA TYR A 73 -9.20 2.82 -6.64
C TYR A 73 -9.51 1.86 -5.51
N LYS A 74 -9.99 0.67 -5.84
CA LYS A 74 -10.29 -0.39 -4.86
C LYS A 74 -9.35 -1.55 -5.06
N VAL A 75 -8.72 -2.00 -3.99
CA VAL A 75 -7.88 -3.20 -3.98
C VAL A 75 -8.40 -4.24 -3.01
N ARG A 76 -8.14 -5.50 -3.32
CA ARG A 76 -8.19 -6.61 -2.37
C ARG A 76 -6.77 -6.96 -1.99
N VAL A 77 -6.48 -6.88 -0.69
CA VAL A 77 -5.21 -7.23 -0.10
C VAL A 77 -5.38 -8.53 0.68
N SER A 78 -4.55 -9.53 0.37
CA SER A 78 -4.49 -10.76 1.14
C SER A 78 -3.08 -11.08 1.62
N TYR A 79 -3.01 -11.76 2.77
CA TYR A 79 -1.79 -12.18 3.42
C TYR A 79 -1.82 -13.71 3.66
N GLY A 80 -0.64 -14.33 3.79
CA GLY A 80 -0.51 -15.79 3.88
C GLY A 80 -1.23 -16.45 5.06
N GLU A 81 -1.53 -15.71 6.12
CA GLU A 81 -2.25 -16.17 7.31
C GLU A 81 -3.78 -16.13 7.17
N GLY A 82 -4.31 -15.85 5.97
CA GLY A 82 -5.75 -15.84 5.69
C GLY A 82 -6.44 -14.50 5.89
N THR A 83 -5.71 -13.46 6.29
CA THR A 83 -6.23 -12.08 6.31
C THR A 83 -6.56 -11.64 4.89
N ILE A 84 -7.81 -11.24 4.64
CA ILE A 84 -8.27 -10.65 3.37
C ILE A 84 -9.03 -9.37 3.70
N LYS A 85 -8.69 -8.27 3.01
CA LYS A 85 -9.34 -6.97 3.17
C LYS A 85 -9.57 -6.30 1.83
N ASP A 86 -10.75 -5.72 1.66
CA ASP A 86 -11.01 -4.77 0.58
C ASP A 86 -10.71 -3.36 1.10
N VAL A 87 -9.91 -2.60 0.36
CA VAL A 87 -9.50 -1.23 0.71
C VAL A 87 -9.85 -0.29 -0.44
N THR A 88 -10.57 0.78 -0.11
CA THR A 88 -10.78 1.91 -1.02
C THR A 88 -9.75 2.98 -0.71
N VAL A 89 -8.89 3.27 -1.69
CA VAL A 89 -7.91 4.35 -1.59
C VAL A 89 -8.50 5.59 -2.25
N ASN A 90 -8.73 6.63 -1.46
CA ASN A 90 -9.20 7.92 -1.94
C ASN A 90 -8.01 8.84 -2.21
N ILE A 91 -7.99 9.49 -3.37
CA ILE A 91 -6.90 10.35 -3.83
C ILE A 91 -7.46 11.74 -4.12
N ASN A 92 -6.74 12.77 -3.72
CA ASN A 92 -7.01 14.14 -4.13
C ASN A 92 -5.80 14.69 -4.90
N VAL A 93 -5.92 14.79 -6.22
CA VAL A 93 -4.88 15.30 -7.11
C VAL A 93 -4.94 16.83 -7.11
N ILE A 94 -3.87 17.47 -6.64
CA ILE A 94 -3.76 18.93 -6.54
C ILE A 94 -2.94 19.43 -7.74
N LYS A 95 -3.39 20.51 -8.39
CA LYS A 95 -2.57 21.18 -9.40
C LYS A 95 -1.37 21.82 -8.74
N ASN A 96 -0.18 21.56 -9.28
CA ASN A 96 1.00 22.36 -8.96
C ASN A 96 0.91 23.75 -9.58
#